data_AF-A0A523T8C5-F1
#
_entry.id   AF-A0A523T8C5-F1
#
_cell.length_a   1.000
_cell.length_b   1.000
_cell.length_c   1.000
_cell.angle_alpha   90.00
_cell.angle_beta   90.00
_cell.angle_gamma   90.00
#
_symmetry.space_group_name_H-M   'P 1'
#
loop_
_entity.id
_entity.type
_entity.pdbx_description
1 polymer ?
#
loop_
_entity_poly.entity_id
_entity_poly.type
_entity_poly.pdbx_seq_one_letter_code
_entity_poly.pdbx_strand_id
1 'polypeptide(L)'
;FMRNGGVDVTMNWKGRYKEYLNLMKSGVMVDVVLVLKSLFYLNLIKPLSFREKKMMEKAKELVVSEISEVSSSPSSEIEKRVFDMLSLCFKNVSSRVDS
;
A
#
# COMPACT_ATOMS: atom_id res chain seq x y z
N PHE A 1 -21.06 4.47 8.11
CA PHE A 1 -19.86 5.32 8.04
C PHE A 1 -18.89 4.98 6.89
N MET A 2 -19.01 3.82 6.21
CA MET A 2 -18.16 3.42 5.09
C MET A 2 -18.80 3.66 3.71
N ARG A 3 -19.46 4.81 3.48
CA ARG A 3 -20.18 5.00 2.20
C ARG A 3 -19.76 6.18 1.33
N ASN A 4 -19.08 7.20 1.84
CA ASN A 4 -18.68 8.31 0.95
C ASN A 4 -17.36 8.94 1.40
N GLY A 5 -16.35 8.76 0.57
CA GLY A 5 -15.06 9.42 0.68
C GLY A 5 -14.30 9.03 -0.57
N GLY A 6 -14.64 9.67 -1.69
CA GLY A 6 -13.97 9.47 -2.96
C GLY A 6 -12.47 9.61 -2.73
N VAL A 7 -11.73 8.52 -2.95
CA VAL A 7 -10.28 8.60 -2.99
C VAL A 7 -9.99 9.31 -4.29
N ASP A 8 -9.80 10.62 -4.21
CA ASP A 8 -9.36 11.43 -5.31
C ASP A 8 -7.92 11.01 -5.66
N VAL A 9 -7.83 10.04 -6.57
CA VAL A 9 -6.61 9.54 -7.22
C VAL A 9 -6.33 10.42 -8.44
N THR A 10 -6.46 11.75 -8.32
CA THR A 10 -6.11 12.65 -9.42
C THR A 10 -4.95 13.57 -9.01
N MET A 11 -3.81 13.33 -9.66
CA MET A 11 -2.80 14.32 -10.08
C MET A 11 -1.79 14.96 -9.09
N ASN A 12 -1.74 14.64 -7.78
CA ASN A 12 -0.72 15.26 -6.89
C ASN A 12 0.17 14.27 -6.10
N TRP A 13 0.79 13.31 -6.79
CA TRP A 13 1.69 12.30 -6.20
C TRP A 13 2.93 12.87 -5.47
N LYS A 14 3.42 14.06 -5.88
CA LYS A 14 4.65 14.69 -5.33
C LYS A 14 4.45 15.30 -3.92
N GLY A 15 3.25 15.82 -3.63
CA GLY A 15 2.88 16.31 -2.29
C GLY A 15 2.59 15.17 -1.33
N ARG A 16 1.98 14.10 -1.84
CA ARG A 16 1.65 12.88 -1.08
C ARG A 16 2.87 12.10 -0.61
N TYR A 17 4.03 12.10 -1.29
CA TYR A 17 5.21 11.39 -0.77
C TYR A 17 5.68 11.91 0.60
N LYS A 18 5.60 13.23 0.82
CA LYS A 18 5.92 13.85 2.12
C LYS A 18 4.87 13.47 3.17
N GLU A 19 3.60 13.35 2.76
CA GLU A 19 2.56 12.79 3.62
C GLU A 19 2.78 11.30 3.90
N TYR A 20 3.13 10.47 2.91
CA TYR A 20 3.44 9.05 3.08
C TYR A 20 4.61 8.84 4.05
N LEU A 21 5.62 9.71 4.00
CA LEU A 21 6.67 9.77 5.01
C LEU A 21 6.14 10.11 6.40
N ASN A 22 5.21 11.05 6.51
CA ASN A 22 4.62 11.46 7.78
C ASN A 22 3.67 10.38 8.35
N LEU A 23 2.92 9.72 7.48
CA LEU A 23 2.04 8.59 7.75
C LEU A 23 2.83 7.35 8.23
N MET A 24 3.93 7.03 7.54
CA MET A 24 4.90 6.02 7.99
C MET A 24 5.51 6.37 9.36
N LYS A 25 5.69 7.66 9.68
CA LYS A 25 6.14 8.12 11.01
C LYS A 25 5.03 8.14 12.05
N SER A 26 3.78 8.32 11.64
CA SER A 26 2.61 8.35 12.53
C SER A 26 2.35 6.97 13.14
N GLY A 27 2.85 5.89 12.51
CA GLY A 27 2.84 4.55 13.08
C GLY A 27 1.46 3.87 13.09
N VAL A 28 0.45 4.46 12.44
CA VAL A 28 -0.87 3.85 12.35
C VAL A 28 -0.86 2.81 11.24
N MET A 29 -1.29 1.59 11.54
CA MET A 29 -1.24 0.48 10.60
C MET A 29 -1.98 0.77 9.28
N VAL A 30 -3.16 1.39 9.35
CA VAL A 30 -3.97 1.76 8.18
C VAL A 30 -3.20 2.70 7.24
N ASP A 31 -2.45 3.63 7.82
CA ASP A 31 -1.65 4.60 7.09
C ASP A 31 -0.47 3.92 6.38
N VAL A 32 0.22 2.99 7.05
CA VAL A 32 1.30 2.19 6.46
C VAL A 32 0.78 1.33 5.30
N VAL A 33 -0.40 0.72 5.45
CA VAL A 33 -1.06 -0.06 4.38
C VAL A 33 -1.40 0.84 3.18
N LEU A 34 -1.86 2.07 3.40
CA LEU A 34 -2.18 3.02 2.33
C LEU A 34 -0.93 3.45 1.55
N VAL A 35 0.19 3.66 2.25
CA VAL A 35 1.50 3.93 1.64
C VAL A 35 1.97 2.73 0.80
N LEU A 36 1.93 1.52 1.36
CA LEU A 36 2.28 0.28 0.66
C LEU A 36 1.48 0.12 -0.63
N LYS A 37 0.15 0.28 -0.54
CA LYS A 37 -0.78 0.21 -1.67
C LYS A 37 -0.43 1.25 -2.74
N SER A 38 -0.20 2.49 -2.34
CA SER A 38 0.13 3.58 -3.27
C SER A 38 1.46 3.35 -3.99
N LEU A 39 2.49 2.92 -3.26
CA LEU A 39 3.80 2.59 -3.85
C LEU A 39 3.71 1.38 -4.78
N PHE A 40 2.90 0.38 -4.43
CA PHE A 40 2.70 -0.82 -5.24
C PHE A 40 2.03 -0.49 -6.57
N TYR A 41 1.00 0.34 -6.54
CA TYR A 41 0.36 0.87 -7.74
C TYR A 41 1.34 1.66 -8.60
N LEU A 42 2.14 2.54 -7.98
CA LEU A 42 3.11 3.35 -8.69
C LEU A 42 4.18 2.48 -9.37
N ASN A 43 4.60 1.40 -8.72
CA ASN A 43 5.54 0.41 -9.26
C ASN A 43 5.00 -0.34 -10.49
N LEU A 44 3.69 -0.55 -10.57
CA LEU A 44 3.05 -1.18 -11.74
C LEU A 44 3.02 -0.24 -12.96
N ILE A 45 2.92 1.07 -12.73
CA ILE A 45 2.83 2.08 -13.80
C ILE A 45 4.22 2.55 -14.23
N LYS A 46 5.12 2.77 -13.27
CA LYS A 46 6.46 3.31 -13.50
C LYS A 46 7.48 2.57 -12.64
N PRO A 47 8.71 2.37 -13.14
CA PRO A 47 9.79 1.85 -12.31
C PRO A 47 10.05 2.81 -11.13
N LEU A 48 9.91 2.30 -9.92
CA LEU A 48 10.16 3.06 -8.69
C LEU A 48 11.62 3.48 -8.57
N SER A 49 11.85 4.64 -7.95
CA SER A 49 13.19 5.03 -7.52
C SER A 49 13.66 4.14 -6.36
N PHE A 50 14.98 4.00 -6.19
CA PHE A 50 15.58 3.20 -5.11
C PHE A 50 15.02 3.54 -3.71
N ARG A 51 14.78 4.83 -3.43
CA ARG A 51 14.20 5.29 -2.16
C ARG A 51 12.76 4.85 -1.95
N GLU A 52 11.96 4.84 -3.03
CA GLU A 52 10.55 4.43 -3.00
C GLU A 52 10.43 2.91 -2.86
N LYS A 53 11.30 2.16 -3.56
CA LYS A 53 11.41 0.71 -3.40
C LYS A 53 11.75 0.34 -1.96
N LYS A 54 12.75 1.00 -1.36
CA LYS A 54 13.12 0.77 0.04
C LYS A 54 12.00 1.13 1.02
N MET A 55 11.21 2.17 0.72
CA MET A 55 10.04 2.54 1.52
C MET A 55 8.93 1.51 1.42
N MET A 56 8.67 0.99 0.23
CA MET A 56 7.71 -0.10 0.00
C MET A 56 8.11 -1.34 0.79
N GLU A 57 9.37 -1.75 0.73
CA GLU A 57 9.85 -2.92 1.47
C GLU A 57 9.65 -2.75 2.97
N LYS A 58 10.02 -1.58 3.53
CA LYS A 58 9.73 -1.28 4.95
C LYS A 58 8.25 -1.32 5.29
N ALA A 59 7.40 -0.71 4.45
CA ALA A 59 5.97 -0.72 4.68
C ALA A 59 5.40 -2.15 4.63
N LYS A 60 5.91 -2.99 3.72
CA LYS A 60 5.56 -4.41 3.63
C LYS A 60 5.94 -5.16 4.90
N GLU A 61 7.17 -4.99 5.38
CA GLU A 61 7.65 -5.64 6.61
C GLU A 61 6.81 -5.26 7.82
N LEU A 62 6.51 -3.97 8.00
CA LEU A 62 5.66 -3.48 9.09
C LEU A 62 4.26 -4.08 9.02
N VAL A 63 3.62 -4.06 7.85
CA VAL A 63 2.28 -4.63 7.66
C VAL A 63 2.28 -6.13 7.91
N VAL A 64 3.29 -6.85 7.43
CA VAL A 64 3.40 -8.31 7.66
C VAL A 64 3.62 -8.61 9.14
N SER A 65 4.47 -7.85 9.84
CA SER A 65 4.72 -8.04 11.28
C SER A 65 3.44 -7.86 12.08
N GLU A 66 2.75 -6.75 11.90
CA GLU A 66 1.51 -6.44 12.64
C GLU A 66 0.42 -7.48 12.37
N ILE A 67 0.21 -7.89 11.10
CA ILE A 67 -0.79 -8.91 10.78
C ILE A 67 -0.36 -10.28 11.32
N SER A 68 0.94 -10.60 11.29
CA SER A 68 1.51 -11.84 11.86
C SER A 68 1.25 -11.93 13.36
N GLU A 69 1.48 -10.83 14.08
CA GLU A 69 1.20 -10.71 15.52
C GLU A 69 -0.30 -10.86 15.81
N VAL A 70 -1.16 -10.16 15.06
CA VAL A 70 -2.63 -10.23 15.25
C VAL A 70 -3.20 -11.59 14.86
N SER A 71 -2.67 -12.21 13.80
CA SER A 71 -3.17 -13.48 13.24
C SER A 71 -2.48 -14.72 13.81
N SER A 72 -1.49 -14.54 14.71
CA SER A 72 -0.64 -15.63 15.27
C SER A 72 -0.18 -16.64 14.20
N SER A 73 0.15 -16.13 13.01
CA SER A 73 0.44 -16.92 11.81
C SER A 73 1.84 -16.57 11.31
N PRO A 74 2.55 -17.49 10.65
CA PRO A 74 3.91 -17.23 10.20
C PRO A 74 3.95 -16.09 9.16
N SER A 75 4.94 -15.20 9.27
CA SER A 75 5.13 -14.04 8.39
C SER A 75 5.13 -14.41 6.90
N SER A 76 5.62 -15.60 6.53
CA SER A 76 5.62 -16.10 5.15
C SER A 76 4.21 -16.33 4.57
N GLU A 77 3.25 -16.76 5.40
CA GLU A 77 1.86 -16.94 4.96
C GLU A 77 1.14 -15.59 4.84
N ILE A 78 1.38 -14.71 5.81
CA ILE A 78 0.84 -13.36 5.80
C ILE A 78 1.35 -12.56 4.61
N GLU A 79 2.65 -12.66 4.31
CA GLU A 79 3.23 -12.01 3.13
C GLU A 79 2.52 -12.45 1.84
N LYS A 80 2.28 -13.75 1.67
CA LYS A 80 1.52 -14.28 0.53
C LYS A 80 0.10 -13.73 0.49
N ARG A 81 -0.63 -13.72 1.62
CA ARG A 81 -2.00 -13.16 1.68
C ARG A 81 -2.02 -11.68 1.33
N VAL A 82 -1.09 -10.90 1.88
CA VAL A 82 -0.98 -9.45 1.60
C VAL A 82 -0.67 -9.22 0.12
N PHE A 83 0.26 -9.98 -0.45
CA PHE A 83 0.59 -9.90 -1.87
C PHE A 83 -0.61 -10.26 -2.76
N ASP A 84 -1.33 -11.34 -2.42
CA ASP A 84 -2.51 -11.79 -3.16
C ASP A 84 -3.63 -10.74 -3.10
N MET A 85 -3.91 -10.18 -1.93
CA MET A 85 -4.87 -9.08 -1.76
C MET A 85 -4.50 -7.83 -2.53
N LEU A 86 -3.23 -7.43 -2.50
CA LEU A 86 -2.74 -6.29 -3.28
C LEU A 86 -2.93 -6.57 -4.77
N SER A 87 -2.46 -7.73 -5.26
CA SER A 87 -2.63 -8.16 -6.65
C SER A 87 -4.09 -8.14 -7.09
N LEU A 88 -5.01 -8.68 -6.29
CA LEU A 88 -6.44 -8.70 -6.56
C LEU A 88 -7.06 -7.29 -6.60
N CYS A 89 -6.72 -6.43 -5.64
CA CYS A 89 -7.18 -5.04 -5.59
C CYS A 89 -6.77 -4.25 -6.83
N PHE A 90 -5.58 -4.49 -7.38
CA PHE A 90 -5.09 -3.77 -8.55
C PHE A 90 -5.52 -4.39 -9.88
N LYS A 91 -5.80 -5.70 -9.94
CA LYS A 91 -6.43 -6.34 -11.11
C LYS A 91 -7.81 -5.74 -11.40
N ASN A 92 -8.55 -5.36 -10.36
CA ASN A 92 -9.87 -4.73 -10.47
C ASN A 92 -9.82 -3.22 -10.82
N VAL A 93 -8.68 -2.56 -10.61
CA VAL A 93 -8.48 -1.15 -11.04
C VAL A 93 -8.28 -1.07 -12.54
N SER A 94 -7.61 -2.05 -13.17
CA SER A 94 -7.49 -2.12 -14.63
C SER A 94 -8.84 -2.31 -15.32
N SER A 95 -9.82 -2.97 -14.69
CA SER A 95 -11.17 -3.16 -15.24
C SER A 95 -12.13 -1.99 -14.99
N ARG A 96 -11.68 -0.89 -14.36
CA ARG A 96 -12.49 0.34 -14.17
C ARG A 96 -11.92 1.57 -14.90
N VAL A 97 -10.78 1.43 -15.57
CA VAL A 97 -10.17 2.50 -16.38
C VAL A 97 -10.54 2.39 -17.86
N ASP A 98 -11.31 1.36 -18.24
CA ASP A 98 -11.91 1.22 -19.58
C ASP A 98 -13.43 1.01 -19.46
N SER A 99 -14.18 2.07 -19.17
CA SER A 99 -15.61 2.24 -19.51
C SER A 99 -16.01 3.70 -19.39
#